data_AF-A0A2E0XEB0-F1
#
_entry.id   AF-A0A2E0XEB0-F1
#
_cell.length_a   1.000
_cell.length_b   1.000
_cell.length_c   1.000
_cell.angle_alpha   90.00
_cell.angle_beta   90.00
_cell.angle_gamma   90.00
#
_symmetry.space_group_name_H-M   'P 1'
#
loop_
_entity.id
_entity.type
_entity.pdbx_description
1 polymer ?
#
loop_
_entity_poly.entity_id
_entity_poly.type
_entity_poly.pdbx_seq_one_letter_code
_entity_poly.pdbx_strand_id
1 'polypeptide(L)'
;MESVQWIGHHALRVIFRSTDSQLGEHLLYRDDEVQLELVESGSPWSFDDDGDLLRLVSEAYRIKLDWLFDPYVAITTSTIMPLPHQISAVYQSSRRNSLQTLYW
;
A
#
# COMPACT_ATOMS: atom_id res chain seq x y z
N MET A 1 -24.59 -3.96 -19.03
CA MET A 1 -26.03 -4.31 -18.88
C MET A 1 -26.48 -4.85 -20.23
N GLU A 2 -26.93 -6.11 -20.28
CA GLU A 2 -27.07 -6.84 -21.54
C GLU A 2 -28.53 -6.88 -22.01
N SER A 3 -29.49 -7.02 -21.10
CA SER A 3 -30.91 -6.80 -21.41
C SER A 3 -31.75 -6.47 -20.17
N VAL A 4 -32.89 -5.82 -20.39
CA VAL A 4 -33.91 -5.53 -19.37
C VAL A 4 -35.27 -5.90 -19.92
N GLN A 5 -36.04 -6.66 -19.14
CA GLN A 5 -37.39 -7.05 -19.49
C GLN A 5 -38.35 -6.72 -18.35
N TRP A 6 -39.41 -5.98 -18.68
CA TRP A 6 -40.51 -5.75 -17.75
C TRP A 6 -41.38 -6.99 -17.64
N ILE A 7 -41.66 -7.41 -16.41
CA ILE A 7 -42.62 -8.48 -16.11
C ILE A 7 -43.83 -7.82 -15.44
N GLY A 8 -44.83 -7.51 -16.26
CA GLY A 8 -46.00 -6.76 -15.82
C GLY A 8 -45.64 -5.31 -15.42
N HIS A 9 -46.29 -4.80 -14.38
CA HIS A 9 -46.12 -3.40 -13.93
C HIS A 9 -45.21 -3.23 -12.70
N HIS A 10 -44.85 -4.33 -12.04
CA HIS A 10 -44.24 -4.27 -10.70
C HIS A 10 -42.86 -4.94 -10.60
N ALA A 11 -42.40 -5.60 -11.67
CA ALA A 11 -41.13 -6.30 -11.66
C ALA A 11 -40.33 -6.06 -12.95
N LEU A 12 -39.01 -6.00 -12.79
CA LEU A 12 -38.01 -5.83 -13.83
C LEU A 12 -37.02 -6.98 -13.74
N ARG A 13 -36.88 -7.74 -14.82
CA ARG A 13 -35.79 -8.71 -14.97
C ARG A 13 -34.61 -8.01 -15.62
N VAL A 14 -33.46 -8.03 -14.95
CA VAL A 14 -32.20 -7.46 -15.44
C VAL A 14 -31.19 -8.58 -15.65
N ILE A 15 -30.64 -8.65 -16.86
CA ILE A 15 -29.54 -9.55 -17.20
C ILE A 15 -28.28 -8.71 -17.38
N PHE A 16 -27.25 -9.04 -16.60
CA PHE A 16 -25.97 -8.34 -16.61
C PHE A 16 -24.81 -9.32 -16.62
N ARG A 17 -23.65 -8.83 -17.03
CA ARG A 17 -22.39 -9.55 -16.94
C ARG A 17 -21.63 -9.01 -15.75
N SER A 18 -21.26 -9.90 -14.82
CA SER A 18 -20.40 -9.56 -13.68
C SER A 18 -18.97 -9.26 -14.15
N THR A 19 -18.16 -8.66 -13.28
CA THR A 19 -16.72 -8.41 -13.52
C THR A 19 -15.95 -9.68 -13.86
N ASP A 20 -16.40 -10.83 -13.36
CA ASP A 20 -15.82 -12.15 -13.65
C ASP A 20 -16.30 -12.74 -14.98
N SER A 21 -16.89 -11.91 -15.86
CA SER A 21 -17.47 -12.29 -17.15
C SER A 21 -18.63 -13.29 -17.09
N GLN A 22 -19.11 -13.64 -15.88
CA GLN A 22 -20.26 -14.50 -15.67
C GLN A 22 -21.57 -13.77 -15.94
N LEU A 23 -22.55 -14.47 -16.50
CA LEU A 23 -23.89 -13.95 -16.71
C LEU A 23 -24.70 -14.06 -15.41
N GLY A 24 -25.19 -12.94 -14.91
CA GLY A 24 -26.10 -12.85 -13.78
C GLY A 24 -27.50 -12.40 -14.21
N GLU A 25 -28.51 -12.93 -13.54
CA GLU A 25 -29.91 -12.52 -13.67
C GLU A 25 -30.43 -12.08 -12.30
N HIS A 26 -31.07 -10.92 -12.24
CA HIS A 26 -31.78 -10.46 -11.05
C HIS A 26 -33.20 -10.00 -11.41
N LEU A 27 -34.16 -10.37 -10.56
CA LEU A 27 -35.51 -9.84 -10.58
C LEU A 27 -35.61 -8.73 -9.54
N LEU A 28 -35.90 -7.52 -10.00
CA LEU A 28 -36.05 -6.32 -9.17
C LEU A 28 -37.53 -5.96 -9.06
N TYR A 29 -38.02 -5.73 -7.85
CA TYR A 29 -39.36 -5.23 -7.61
C TYR A 29 -39.33 -3.71 -7.38
N ARG A 30 -40.50 -3.08 -7.53
CA ARG A 30 -40.68 -1.64 -7.23
C ARG A 30 -40.28 -1.28 -5.79
N ASP A 31 -40.53 -2.17 -4.84
CA ASP A 31 -40.21 -1.93 -3.42
C ASP A 31 -38.70 -1.98 -3.15
N ASP A 32 -37.93 -2.68 -4.02
CA ASP A 32 -36.48 -2.78 -3.92
C ASP A 32 -35.78 -1.50 -4.44
N GLU A 33 -36.50 -0.61 -5.13
CA GLU A 33 -35.99 0.66 -5.68
C GLU A 33 -35.38 1.54 -4.58
N VAL A 34 -35.90 1.46 -3.35
CA VAL A 34 -35.41 2.23 -2.18
C VAL A 34 -34.02 1.77 -1.72
N GLN A 35 -33.64 0.53 -2.03
CA GLN A 35 -32.34 -0.05 -1.64
C GLN A 35 -31.29 0.04 -2.75
N LEU A 36 -31.66 0.52 -3.94
CA LEU A 36 -30.74 0.68 -5.04
C LEU A 36 -29.94 1.97 -4.89
N GLU A 37 -28.63 1.82 -4.74
CA GLU A 37 -27.69 2.93 -4.74
C GLU A 37 -26.79 2.86 -5.97
N LEU A 38 -26.45 4.04 -6.51
CA LEU A 38 -25.50 4.14 -7.60
C LEU A 38 -24.09 3.94 -7.04
N VAL A 39 -23.49 2.78 -7.31
CA VAL A 39 -22.10 2.53 -6.93
C VAL A 39 -21.18 3.26 -7.91
N GLU A 40 -20.30 4.10 -7.41
CA GLU A 40 -19.25 4.71 -8.23
C GLU A 40 -18.38 3.61 -8.86
N SER A 41 -18.16 3.70 -10.17
CA SER A 41 -17.28 2.80 -10.88
C SER A 41 -15.83 3.07 -10.49
N GLY A 42 -15.39 2.49 -9.39
CA GLY A 42 -14.00 2.51 -8.92
C GLY A 42 -13.52 1.08 -8.66
N SER A 43 -12.25 0.80 -8.98
CA SER A 43 -11.65 -0.43 -8.48
C SER A 43 -11.51 -0.28 -6.97
N PRO A 44 -11.91 -1.26 -6.13
CA PRO A 44 -11.77 -1.17 -4.68
C PRO A 44 -10.33 -0.90 -4.20
N TRP A 45 -9.35 -1.06 -5.09
CA TRP A 45 -7.91 -0.88 -4.86
C TRP A 45 -7.23 -0.02 -5.94
N SER A 46 -7.94 0.88 -6.62
CA SER A 46 -7.27 1.84 -7.50
C SER A 46 -6.61 2.94 -6.67
N PHE A 47 -5.30 3.11 -6.85
CA PHE A 47 -4.60 4.34 -6.52
C PHE A 47 -4.83 5.31 -7.68
N ASP A 48 -5.53 6.41 -7.42
CA ASP A 48 -5.96 7.43 -8.37
C ASP A 48 -5.10 8.70 -8.33
N ASP A 49 -4.04 8.69 -7.53
CA ASP A 49 -3.12 9.81 -7.32
C ASP A 49 -1.79 9.64 -8.11
N ASP A 50 -0.90 10.62 -8.02
CA ASP A 50 0.35 10.67 -8.78
C ASP A 50 1.32 9.52 -8.41
N GLY A 51 1.40 8.52 -9.28
CA GLY A 51 2.29 7.37 -9.12
C GLY A 51 3.78 7.72 -9.13
N ASP A 52 4.19 8.80 -9.81
CA ASP A 52 5.57 9.26 -9.79
C ASP A 52 5.93 9.89 -8.44
N LEU A 53 4.99 10.63 -7.85
CA LEU A 53 5.15 11.16 -6.49
C LEU A 53 5.22 10.04 -5.46
N LEU A 54 4.33 9.04 -5.56
CA LEU A 54 4.35 7.86 -4.70
C LEU A 54 5.69 7.12 -4.78
N ARG A 55 6.20 6.91 -6.00
CA ARG A 55 7.50 6.29 -6.24
C ARG A 55 8.64 7.10 -5.61
N LEU A 56 8.66 8.42 -5.83
CA LEU A 56 9.69 9.30 -5.30
C LEU A 56 9.75 9.26 -3.77
N VAL A 57 8.59 9.37 -3.10
CA VAL A 57 8.50 9.34 -1.64
C VAL A 57 8.89 7.95 -1.10
N SER A 58 8.49 6.88 -1.79
CA SER A 58 8.85 5.50 -1.42
C SER A 58 10.37 5.27 -1.49
N GLU A 59 11.03 5.76 -2.55
CA GLU A 59 12.49 5.67 -2.68
C GLU A 59 13.22 6.52 -1.63
N ALA A 60 12.74 7.73 -1.35
CA ALA A 60 13.29 8.57 -0.28
C ALA A 60 13.14 7.89 1.09
N TYR A 61 12.00 7.23 1.33
CA TYR A 61 11.74 6.49 2.56
C TYR A 61 12.61 5.24 2.69
N ARG A 62 12.83 4.51 1.58
CA ARG A 62 13.76 3.38 1.53
C ARG A 62 15.17 3.82 1.96
N ILE A 63 15.72 4.86 1.33
CA ILE A 63 17.03 5.42 1.69
C ILE A 63 17.06 5.89 3.15
N LYS A 64 16.00 6.55 3.62
CA LYS A 64 15.88 7.00 5.00
C LYS A 64 15.88 5.85 6.00
N LEU A 65 15.42 4.66 5.62
CA LEU A 65 15.36 3.48 6.49
C LEU A 65 16.54 2.52 6.31
N ASP A 66 17.44 2.76 5.36
CA ASP A 66 18.58 1.87 5.10
C ASP A 66 19.46 1.67 6.36
N TRP A 67 19.51 2.64 7.28
CA TRP A 67 20.23 2.50 8.57
C TRP A 67 19.65 1.43 9.50
N LEU A 68 18.39 1.04 9.32
CA LEU A 68 17.75 -0.01 10.12
C LEU A 68 18.20 -1.42 9.68
N PHE A 69 18.72 -1.53 8.45
CA PHE A 69 19.10 -2.80 7.83
C PHE A 69 20.60 -2.94 7.58
N ASP A 70 21.38 -1.86 7.66
CA ASP A 70 22.84 -1.89 7.54
C ASP A 70 23.53 -1.21 8.75
N PRO A 71 24.12 -1.99 9.68
CA PRO A 71 24.88 -1.45 10.81
C PRO A 71 26.18 -0.71 10.39
N TYR A 72 26.55 -0.70 9.12
CA TYR A 72 27.77 -0.09 8.57
C TYR A 72 27.53 0.85 7.40
N VAL A 73 26.29 1.35 7.18
CA VAL A 73 25.93 2.20 6.04
C VAL A 73 26.82 3.45 5.88
N ALA A 74 27.41 3.93 6.98
CA ALA A 74 28.34 5.06 7.01
C ALA A 74 29.70 4.77 6.35
N ILE A 75 30.09 3.50 6.16
CA ILE A 75 31.38 3.11 5.58
C ILE A 75 31.32 3.15 4.04
N THR A 76 30.18 2.76 3.46
CA THR A 76 29.99 2.70 2.00
C THR A 76 29.65 4.04 1.37
N THR A 77 29.18 5.00 2.17
CA THR A 77 28.84 6.38 1.75
C THR A 77 29.89 7.42 2.14
N SER A 78 30.97 7.01 2.82
CA SER A 78 32.04 7.90 3.25
C SER A 78 33.04 8.18 2.12
N THR A 79 33.35 9.45 1.89
CA THR A 79 34.45 9.90 1.00
C THR A 79 35.84 9.55 1.54
N ILE A 80 35.94 9.18 2.82
CA ILE A 80 37.20 8.82 3.49
C ILE A 80 37.23 7.30 3.66
N MET A 81 38.34 6.66 3.30
CA MET A 81 38.61 5.23 3.55
C MET A 81 39.32 5.06 4.90
N PRO A 82 38.60 4.76 6.00
CA PRO A 82 39.23 4.59 7.31
C PRO A 82 40.03 3.29 7.38
N LEU A 83 41.15 3.30 8.10
CA LEU A 83 41.94 2.09 8.33
C LEU A 83 41.12 1.08 9.16
N PRO A 84 41.30 -0.25 8.98
CA PRO A 84 40.47 -1.27 9.64
C PRO A 84 40.39 -1.14 11.17
N HIS A 85 41.46 -0.66 11.80
CA HIS A 85 41.50 -0.44 13.25
C HIS A 85 40.74 0.83 13.69
N GLN A 86 40.58 1.83 12.81
CA GLN A 86 39.84 3.07 13.10
C GLN A 86 38.31 2.84 13.11
N ILE A 87 37.81 1.92 12.27
CA ILE A 87 36.40 1.48 12.31
C ILE A 87 36.11 0.79 13.65
N SER A 88 37.01 -0.12 14.07
CA SER A 88 36.87 -0.85 15.33
C SER A 88 36.84 0.06 16.56
N ALA A 89 37.65 1.12 16.58
CA ALA A 89 37.75 2.05 17.71
C ALA A 89 36.45 2.85 17.95
N VAL A 90 35.81 3.35 16.90
CA VAL A 90 34.56 4.14 17.01
C VAL A 90 33.41 3.25 17.47
N TYR A 91 33.23 2.08 16.84
CA TYR A 91 32.13 1.16 17.17
C TYR A 91 32.30 0.46 18.52
N GLN A 92 33.53 0.14 18.96
CA GLN A 92 33.75 -0.34 20.32
C GLN A 92 33.51 0.75 21.37
N SER A 93 33.83 2.02 21.09
CA SER A 93 33.53 3.10 22.03
C SER A 93 32.02 3.36 22.17
N SER A 94 31.27 3.34 21.05
CA SER A 94 29.81 3.49 21.06
C SER A 94 29.11 2.34 21.76
N ARG A 95 29.61 1.10 21.60
CA ARG A 95 29.08 -0.08 22.32
C ARG A 95 29.54 -0.18 23.78
N ARG A 96 30.58 0.56 24.18
CA ARG A 96 31.10 0.61 25.57
C ARG A 96 30.43 1.70 26.41
N ASN A 97 29.94 2.77 25.79
CA ASN A 97 29.34 3.89 26.53
C ASN A 97 27.88 3.65 26.97
N SER A 98 27.24 2.55 26.55
CA SER A 98 25.90 2.14 27.01
C SER A 98 25.91 1.15 28.18
N LEU A 99 27.09 0.71 28.64
CA LEU A 99 27.23 -0.25 29.76
C LEU A 99 27.91 0.33 31.01
N GLN A 100 27.99 1.66 31.16
CA GLN A 100 28.58 2.29 32.36
C GLN A 100 27.60 3.14 33.20
N THR A 101 26.29 3.11 32.95
CA THR A 101 25.32 3.91 33.75
C THR A 101 24.55 3.09 34.79
N LEU A 102 24.95 1.86 35.11
CA LEU A 102 24.36 1.06 36.19
C LEU A 102 25.45 0.26 36.89
N TYR A 103 26.16 0.91 37.80
CA TYR A 103 26.50 0.48 39.17
C TYR A 103 27.47 1.53 39.73
N TRP A 104 27.33 1.84 41.01
CA TRP A 104 28.16 2.76 41.80
C TRP A 104 29.66 2.64 41.54
#